data_AF-A0A9P6S034-F1
#
_entry.id   AF-A0A9P6S034-F1
#
_cell.length_a   1.000
_cell.length_b   1.000
_cell.length_c   1.000
_cell.angle_alpha   90.00
_cell.angle_beta   90.00
_cell.angle_gamma   90.00
#
_symmetry.space_group_name_H-M   'P 1'
#
loop_
_entity.id
_entity.type
_entity.pdbx_description
1 polymer ?
#
loop_
_entity_poly.entity_id
_entity_poly.type
_entity_poly.pdbx_seq_one_letter_code
_entity_poly.pdbx_strand_id
1 'polypeptide(L)'
;MKECKPSDQRPVERMAGYGYRIVSRPMLYELLLKLVPEQNILYGRRVLNISEEYDKVTVHITKHESYEGDIVVGADGAYSA
;
A
#
# COMPACT_ATOMS: atom_id res chain seq x y z
N MET A 1 -11.10 30.69 -9.06
CA MET A 1 -10.96 29.47 -8.24
C MET A 1 -12.06 29.50 -7.19
N LYS A 2 -12.88 28.44 -7.08
CA LYS A 2 -14.02 28.41 -6.16
C LYS A 2 -13.50 28.07 -4.77
N GLU A 3 -13.65 28.96 -3.81
CA GLU A 3 -13.29 28.70 -2.41
C GLU A 3 -14.10 27.49 -1.91
N CYS A 4 -13.38 26.43 -1.54
CA CYS A 4 -13.97 25.27 -0.90
C CYS A 4 -14.26 25.67 0.56
N LYS A 5 -15.54 25.80 0.92
CA LYS A 5 -15.92 26.09 2.31
C LYS A 5 -15.45 24.94 3.22
N PRO A 6 -14.81 25.20 4.36
CA PRO A 6 -14.38 24.14 5.26
C PRO A 6 -15.64 23.40 5.77
N SER A 7 -15.67 22.08 5.58
CA SER A 7 -16.68 21.23 6.19
C SER A 7 -16.54 21.29 7.71
N ASP A 8 -17.65 21.25 8.44
CA ASP A 8 -17.62 21.14 9.90
C ASP A 8 -17.06 19.77 10.30
N GLN A 9 -15.81 19.73 10.80
CA GLN A 9 -15.11 18.50 11.18
C GLN A 9 -15.23 18.15 12.67
N ARG A 10 -15.95 18.97 13.47
CA ARG A 10 -16.06 18.79 14.93
C ARG A 10 -16.53 17.38 15.35
N PRO A 11 -17.47 16.71 14.66
CA PRO A 11 -17.86 15.35 15.03
C PRO A 11 -16.73 14.34 14.89
N VAL A 12 -15.92 14.47 13.84
CA VAL A 12 -14.79 13.58 13.54
C VAL A 12 -13.63 13.84 14.50
N GLU A 13 -13.34 15.11 14.78
CA GLU A 13 -12.33 15.50 15.76
C GLU A 13 -12.66 14.97 17.16
N ARG A 14 -13.93 15.03 17.58
CA ARG A 14 -14.37 14.47 18.86
C ARG A 14 -14.22 12.95 18.93
N MET A 15 -14.41 12.24 17.82
CA MET A 15 -14.35 10.78 17.78
C MET A 15 -12.90 10.26 17.61
N ALA A 16 -12.12 10.87 16.72
CA ALA A 16 -10.80 10.39 16.31
C ALA A 16 -9.64 11.15 16.96
N GLY A 17 -9.89 12.31 17.59
CA GLY A 17 -8.87 13.19 18.16
C GLY A 17 -8.21 14.13 17.13
N TYR A 18 -8.57 14.04 15.85
CA TYR A 18 -8.05 14.88 14.77
C TYR A 18 -9.04 14.98 13.59
N GLY A 19 -8.95 16.08 12.85
CA GLY A 19 -9.72 16.31 11.63
C GLY A 19 -9.11 15.63 10.41
N TYR A 20 -9.86 15.63 9.29
CA TYR A 20 -9.36 15.08 8.03
C TYR A 20 -8.31 15.99 7.41
N ARG A 21 -7.26 15.38 6.82
CA ARG A 21 -6.29 16.08 5.98
C ARG A 21 -6.41 15.59 4.56
N ILE A 22 -6.64 16.52 3.63
CA ILE A 22 -6.60 16.23 2.20
C ILE A 22 -5.14 16.32 1.76
N VAL A 23 -4.65 15.24 1.17
CA VAL A 23 -3.30 15.17 0.58
C VAL A 23 -3.41 14.64 -0.84
N SER A 24 -2.49 15.07 -1.71
CA SER A 24 -2.40 14.50 -3.05
C SER A 24 -1.83 13.08 -2.97
N ARG A 25 -2.22 12.21 -3.91
CA ARG A 25 -1.68 10.84 -3.97
C ARG A 25 -0.16 10.80 -4.09
N PRO A 26 0.49 11.63 -4.95
CA PRO A 26 1.95 11.65 -5.01
C PRO A 26 2.58 12.05 -3.68
N MET A 27 2.04 13.07 -2.99
CA MET A 27 2.56 13.49 -1.70
C MET A 27 2.48 12.36 -0.65
N LEU A 28 1.35 11.65 -0.59
CA LEU A 28 1.19 10.53 0.34
C LEU A 28 2.17 9.38 0.02
N TYR A 29 2.32 9.04 -1.26
CA TYR A 29 3.26 8.01 -1.73
C TYR A 29 4.70 8.35 -1.30
N GLU A 30 5.16 9.58 -1.56
CA GLU A 30 6.50 10.02 -1.20
C GLU A 30 6.74 10.03 0.32
N LEU A 31 5.73 10.39 1.11
CA LEU A 31 5.84 10.35 2.57
C LEU A 31 6.01 8.93 3.11
N LEU A 32 5.26 7.96 2.58
CA LEU A 32 5.37 6.56 2.98
C LEU A 32 6.69 5.95 2.53
N LEU A 33 7.11 6.25 1.29
CA LEU A 33 8.35 5.74 0.71
C LEU A 33 9.57 6.12 1.55
N LYS A 34 9.61 7.34 2.08
CA LYS A 34 10.71 7.83 2.95
C LYS A 34 10.85 7.07 4.28
N LEU A 35 9.81 6.36 4.73
CA LEU A 35 9.83 5.61 5.98
C LEU A 35 10.30 4.17 5.81
N VAL A 36 10.45 3.69 4.57
CA VAL A 36 10.83 2.32 4.26
C VAL A 36 12.26 2.31 3.70
N PRO A 37 13.19 1.49 4.23
CA PRO A 37 14.52 1.35 3.66
C PRO A 37 14.45 0.91 2.19
N GLU A 38 15.21 1.57 1.30
CA GLU A 38 15.13 1.33 -0.14
C GLU A 38 15.40 -0.13 -0.54
N GLN A 39 16.31 -0.80 0.16
CA GLN A 39 16.65 -2.21 -0.09
C GLN A 39 15.49 -3.18 0.18
N ASN A 40 14.45 -2.75 0.90
CA ASN A 40 13.26 -3.56 1.17
C ASN A 40 12.21 -3.45 0.04
N ILE A 41 12.43 -2.61 -0.96
CA ILE A 41 11.48 -2.36 -2.05
C ILE A 41 12.05 -2.87 -3.37
N LEU A 42 11.48 -3.96 -3.86
CA LEU A 42 11.86 -4.55 -5.14
C LEU A 42 10.92 -4.07 -6.24
N TYR A 43 11.38 -3.08 -7.02
CA TYR A 43 10.61 -2.53 -8.15
C TYR A 43 10.62 -3.45 -9.38
N GLY A 44 9.62 -3.25 -10.26
CA GLY A 44 9.51 -3.99 -11.52
C GLY A 44 9.21 -5.48 -11.33
N ARG A 45 8.68 -5.85 -10.15
CA ARG A 45 8.27 -7.22 -9.80
C ARG A 45 6.75 -7.29 -9.83
N ARG A 46 6.20 -7.87 -10.88
CA ARG A 46 4.75 -8.12 -10.99
C ARG A 46 4.48 -9.55 -10.58
N VAL A 47 3.58 -9.73 -9.60
CA VAL A 47 3.07 -11.04 -9.19
C VAL A 47 2.23 -11.63 -10.33
N LEU A 48 2.44 -12.91 -10.59
CA LEU A 48 1.71 -13.70 -11.59
C LEU A 48 0.86 -14.78 -10.96
N ASN A 49 1.37 -15.42 -9.91
CA ASN A 49 0.70 -16.49 -9.20
C ASN A 49 1.25 -16.59 -7.78
N ILE A 50 0.43 -17.14 -6.88
CA ILE A 50 0.81 -17.46 -5.50
C ILE A 50 0.45 -18.93 -5.29
N SER A 51 1.41 -19.72 -4.82
CA SER A 51 1.18 -21.12 -4.42
C SER A 51 1.54 -21.29 -2.95
N GLU A 52 0.90 -22.24 -2.29
CA GLU A 52 1.16 -22.59 -0.89
C GLU A 52 1.50 -24.07 -0.82
N GLU A 53 2.60 -24.40 -0.14
CA GLU A 53 3.04 -25.76 0.10
C GLU A 53 3.43 -25.91 1.58
N TYR A 54 2.72 -26.80 2.28
CA TYR A 54 2.92 -27.16 3.69
C TYR A 54 2.99 -25.96 4.67
N ASP A 55 4.18 -25.37 4.81
CA ASP A 55 4.54 -24.32 5.77
C ASP A 55 5.03 -23.03 5.11
N LYS A 56 5.00 -22.95 3.77
CA LYS A 56 5.49 -21.80 3.00
C LYS A 56 4.52 -21.40 1.90
N VAL A 57 4.60 -20.13 1.56
CA VAL A 57 3.93 -19.52 0.42
C VAL A 57 4.99 -19.04 -0.57
N THR A 58 4.82 -19.41 -1.83
CA THR A 58 5.69 -19.04 -2.95
C THR A 58 4.99 -18.04 -3.86
N VAL A 59 5.63 -16.89 -4.09
CA VAL A 59 5.16 -15.84 -4.98
C VAL A 59 5.94 -15.91 -6.28
N HIS A 60 5.26 -16.19 -7.38
CA HIS A 60 5.84 -16.23 -8.72
C HIS A 60 5.71 -14.88 -9.42
N ILE A 61 6.80 -14.39 -10.02
CA ILE A 61 6.83 -13.06 -10.67
C ILE A 61 7.19 -13.14 -12.16
N THR A 62 6.91 -12.06 -12.90
CA THR A 62 7.05 -11.96 -14.38
C THR A 62 8.43 -12.27 -14.96
N LYS A 63 9.49 -12.33 -14.16
CA LYS A 63 10.87 -12.59 -14.62
C LYS A 63 11.36 -14.03 -14.37
N HIS A 64 10.44 -14.98 -14.20
CA HIS A 64 10.75 -16.37 -13.81
C HIS A 64 11.50 -16.51 -12.48
N GLU A 65 11.46 -15.47 -11.65
CA GLU A 65 11.95 -15.48 -10.29
C GLU A 65 10.78 -15.79 -9.35
N SER A 66 11.08 -16.35 -8.18
CA SER A 66 10.10 -16.66 -7.15
C SER A 66 10.65 -16.31 -5.78
N TYR A 67 9.77 -15.94 -4.86
CA TYR A 67 10.12 -15.66 -3.47
C TYR A 67 9.30 -16.55 -2.54
N GLU A 68 9.93 -17.12 -1.53
CA GLU A 68 9.29 -17.92 -0.51
C GLU A 68 9.18 -17.13 0.81
N GLY A 69 8.08 -17.32 1.53
CA GLY A 69 7.88 -16.74 2.85
C GLY A 69 6.78 -17.46 3.62
N ASP A 70 6.63 -17.14 4.90
CA ASP A 70 5.59 -17.72 5.76
C ASP A 70 4.23 -17.04 5.57
N ILE A 71 4.23 -15.75 5.18
CA ILE A 71 3.01 -14.93 5.03
C ILE A 71 3.13 -14.08 3.77
N VAL A 72 2.05 -14.03 2.99
CA VAL A 72 1.88 -13.08 1.89
C VAL A 72 0.74 -12.12 2.21
N VAL A 73 0.98 -10.83 2.01
CA VAL A 73 -0.03 -9.78 2.16
C VAL A 73 -0.37 -9.21 0.79
N GLY A 74 -1.60 -9.47 0.31
CA GLY A 74 -2.12 -8.92 -0.94
C GLY A 74 -2.46 -7.44 -0.81
N ALA A 75 -1.60 -6.57 -1.35
CA ALA A 75 -1.77 -5.12 -1.36
C ALA A 75 -1.51 -4.51 -2.76
N ASP A 76 -1.82 -5.25 -3.81
CA ASP A 76 -1.55 -4.93 -5.23
C ASP A 76 -2.72 -4.23 -5.96
N GLY A 77 -3.85 -4.05 -5.28
CA GLY A 77 -4.93 -3.15 -5.69
C GLY A 77 -6.13 -3.83 -6.33
N ALA A 78 -6.99 -3.03 -6.98
CA ALA A 78 -8.32 -3.48 -7.45
C ALA A 78 -8.28 -4.53 -8.58
N TYR A 79 -7.15 -4.62 -9.28
CA TYR A 79 -6.92 -5.60 -10.35
C TYR A 79 -5.84 -6.59 -9.92
N SER A 80 -5.99 -7.11 -8.69
CA SER A 80 -5.12 -8.14 -8.14
C SER A 80 -4.96 -9.29 -9.12
N ALA A 81 -3.73 -9.78 -9.24
CA ALA A 81 -3.43 -10.99 -10.01
C ALA A 81 -4.05 -12.23 -9.37
#